data_AF-A0A7L3JDZ8-F1
#
_entry.id   AF-A0A7L3JDZ8-F1
#
_cell.length_a   1.000
_cell.length_b   1.000
_cell.length_c   1.000
_cell.angle_alpha   90.00
_cell.angle_beta   90.00
_cell.angle_gamma   90.00
#
_symmetry.space_group_name_H-M   'P 1'
#
loop_
_entity.id
_entity.type
_entity.pdbx_description
1 polymer ?
#
loop_
_entity_poly.entity_id
_entity_poly.type
_entity_poly.pdbx_seq_one_letter_code
_entity_poly.pdbx_strand_id
1 'polypeptide(L)'
;IDLRDDPKTLARLNDMKEKPISVEQGQKLAKEIGAYCYVECSALTQKGLKTVFDEAIIAILTPKKHTVKKRIGSRCINCCLI
;
A
#
# COMPACT_ATOMS: atom_id res chain seq x y z
N ILE A 1 5.21 -8.67 7.81
CA ILE A 1 6.65 -8.37 7.61
C ILE A 1 7.56 -9.53 8.03
N ASP A 2 7.15 -10.27 9.05
CA ASP A 2 7.58 -11.61 9.40
C ASP A 2 8.02 -12.50 8.23
N LEU A 3 7.28 -12.49 7.11
CA LEU A 3 7.62 -13.32 5.95
C LEU A 3 8.62 -12.68 4.96
N ARG A 4 9.02 -11.42 5.15
CA ARG A 4 9.91 -10.71 4.22
C ARG A 4 11.31 -11.33 4.19
N ASP A 5 11.78 -11.80 5.35
CA ASP A 5 13.10 -12.39 5.52
C ASP A 5 13.03 -13.91 5.79
N ASP A 6 11.84 -14.50 5.72
CA ASP A 6 11.64 -15.94 5.95
C ASP A 6 12.25 -16.75 4.79
N PRO A 7 13.24 -17.64 5.04
CA PRO A 7 13.95 -18.35 3.99
C PRO A 7 13.04 -19.20 3.10
N LYS A 8 12.01 -19.82 3.69
CA LYS A 8 11.07 -20.67 2.95
C LYS A 8 10.21 -19.85 1.99
N THR A 9 9.71 -18.71 2.46
CA THR A 9 8.95 -17.77 1.64
C THR A 9 9.80 -17.18 0.53
N LEU A 10 11.05 -16.80 0.84
CA LEU A 10 12.00 -16.27 -0.13
C LEU A 10 12.35 -17.28 -1.23
N ALA A 11 12.59 -18.55 -0.88
CA ALA A 11 12.83 -19.60 -1.86
C ALA A 11 11.66 -19.75 -2.83
N ARG A 12 10.43 -19.82 -2.30
CA ARG A 12 9.21 -19.93 -3.12
C ARG A 12 9.01 -18.72 -4.04
N LEU A 13 9.29 -17.51 -3.57
CA LEU A 13 9.21 -16.31 -4.40
C LEU A 13 10.27 -16.30 -5.49
N ASN A 14 11.49 -16.76 -5.17
CA ASN A 14 12.58 -16.85 -6.14
C ASN A 14 12.27 -17.85 -7.27
N ASP A 15 11.62 -18.98 -6.96
CA ASP A 15 11.15 -19.94 -7.96
C ASP A 15 10.14 -19.30 -8.94
N MET A 16 9.32 -18.36 -8.43
CA MET A 16 8.38 -17.56 -9.23
C MET A 16 9.02 -16.32 -9.88
N LYS A 17 10.33 -16.09 -9.68
CA LYS A 17 11.07 -14.87 -10.09
C LYS A 17 10.48 -13.58 -9.49
N GLU A 18 9.85 -13.69 -8.33
CA GLU A 18 9.29 -12.58 -7.57
C GLU A 18 10.18 -12.18 -6.39
N LYS A 19 9.91 -11.01 -5.82
CA LYS A 19 10.59 -10.50 -4.62
C LYS A 19 9.54 -9.98 -3.63
N PRO A 20 9.81 -10.03 -2.31
CA PRO A 20 8.95 -9.37 -1.33
C PRO A 20 8.80 -7.88 -1.63
N ILE A 21 7.63 -7.33 -1.32
CA ILE A 21 7.39 -5.89 -1.42
C ILE A 21 8.25 -5.16 -0.39
N SER A 22 8.97 -4.14 -0.84
CA SER A 22 9.79 -3.27 0.01
C SER A 22 8.95 -2.18 0.67
N VAL A 23 9.49 -1.59 1.74
CA VAL A 23 8.83 -0.49 2.46
C VAL A 23 8.62 0.70 1.53
N GLU A 24 9.63 1.02 0.71
CA GLU A 24 9.62 2.13 -0.23
C GLU A 24 8.56 1.96 -1.31
N GLN A 25 8.38 0.72 -1.80
CA GLN A 25 7.32 0.40 -2.77
C GLN A 25 5.93 0.65 -2.16
N GLY A 26 5.70 0.20 -0.93
CA GLY A 26 4.44 0.43 -0.22
C GLY A 26 4.16 1.91 0.04
N GLN A 27 5.17 2.65 0.51
CA GLN A 27 5.07 4.11 0.70
C GLN A 27 4.80 4.85 -0.61
N LYS A 28 5.48 4.47 -1.70
CA LYS A 28 5.27 5.04 -3.03
C LYS A 28 3.83 4.83 -3.50
N LEU A 29 3.30 3.62 -3.36
CA LEU A 29 1.92 3.31 -3.75
C LEU A 29 0.90 4.11 -2.92
N ALA A 30 1.10 4.18 -1.59
CA ALA A 30 0.22 4.97 -0.72
C ALA A 30 0.16 6.45 -1.16
N LYS A 31 1.30 7.03 -1.55
CA LYS A 31 1.34 8.39 -2.12
C LYS A 31 0.64 8.47 -3.48
N GLU A 32 0.83 7.48 -4.35
CA GLU A 32 0.24 7.45 -5.69
C GLU A 32 -1.29 7.41 -5.68
N ILE A 33 -1.87 6.60 -4.79
CA ILE A 33 -3.33 6.49 -4.65
C ILE A 33 -3.94 7.55 -3.71
N GLY A 34 -3.10 8.36 -3.08
CA GLY A 34 -3.53 9.36 -2.11
C GLY A 34 -4.08 8.75 -0.81
N ALA A 35 -3.55 7.63 -0.34
CA ALA A 35 -3.88 7.05 0.96
C ALA A 35 -3.39 7.96 2.11
N TYR A 36 -4.00 7.82 3.30
CA TYR A 36 -3.65 8.61 4.49
C TYR A 36 -2.21 8.35 4.97
N CYS A 37 -1.81 7.08 5.00
CA CYS A 37 -0.46 6.62 5.33
C CYS A 37 -0.25 5.17 4.83
N TYR A 38 1.00 4.72 4.85
CA TYR A 38 1.38 3.32 4.69
C TYR A 38 1.85 2.77 6.04
N VAL A 39 1.33 1.61 6.46
CA VAL A 39 1.72 0.93 7.71
C VAL A 39 1.90 -0.55 7.42
N GLU A 40 2.99 -1.14 7.92
CA GLU A 40 3.23 -2.58 7.84
C GLU A 40 2.92 -3.24 9.18
N CYS A 41 2.33 -4.43 9.15
CA CYS A 41 2.12 -5.22 10.35
C CYS A 41 2.40 -6.71 10.12
N SER A 42 2.42 -7.46 11.21
CA SER A 42 2.35 -8.93 11.24
C SER A 42 1.39 -9.29 12.37
N ALA A 43 0.28 -9.96 12.03
CA ALA A 43 -0.66 -10.46 13.02
C ALA A 43 -0.02 -11.57 13.88
N LEU A 44 0.85 -12.38 13.28
CA LEU A 44 1.55 -13.48 13.96
C LEU A 44 2.48 -12.98 15.08
N THR A 45 3.33 -11.99 14.76
CA THR A 45 4.30 -11.43 15.73
C THR A 45 3.75 -10.22 16.48
N GLN A 46 2.51 -9.81 16.18
CA GLN A 46 1.85 -8.60 16.68
C GLN A 46 2.58 -7.28 16.38
N LYS A 47 3.68 -7.31 15.62
CA LYS A 47 4.44 -6.12 15.24
C LYS A 47 3.59 -5.21 14.35
N GLY A 48 3.50 -3.94 14.73
CA GLY A 48 2.74 -2.91 13.98
C GLY A 48 1.22 -3.02 14.10
N LEU A 49 0.68 -4.02 14.80
CA LEU A 49 -0.76 -4.26 14.86
C LEU A 49 -1.48 -3.08 15.53
N LYS A 50 -0.99 -2.61 16.69
CA LYS A 50 -1.54 -1.42 17.37
C LYS A 50 -1.50 -0.19 16.46
N THR A 51 -0.36 0.04 15.78
CA THR A 51 -0.17 1.18 14.89
C THR A 51 -1.18 1.23 13.75
N VAL A 52 -1.55 0.08 13.17
CA VAL A 52 -2.59 0.02 12.12
C VAL A 52 -3.92 0.58 12.63
N PHE A 53 -4.32 0.22 13.85
CA PHE A 53 -5.57 0.71 14.43
C PHE A 53 -5.48 2.17 14.88
N ASP A 54 -4.36 2.57 15.49
CA ASP A 54 -4.14 3.97 15.89
C ASP A 54 -4.22 4.90 14.67
N GLU A 55 -3.53 4.57 13.57
CA GLU A 55 -3.52 5.38 12.35
C GLU A 55 -4.91 5.43 11.68
N ALA A 56 -5.70 4.36 11.74
CA ALA A 56 -7.06 4.37 11.24
C ALA A 56 -7.97 5.33 12.03
N ILE A 57 -7.82 5.37 13.36
CA ILE A 57 -8.54 6.32 14.23
C ILE A 57 -8.07 7.75 13.95
N ILE A 58 -6.76 7.98 13.83
CA ILE A 58 -6.23 9.31 13.53
C ILE A 58 -6.69 9.78 12.14
N ALA A 59 -6.75 8.89 11.14
CA ALA A 59 -7.19 9.22 9.79
C ALA A 59 -8.61 9.80 9.75
N ILE A 60 -9.51 9.31 10.61
CA ILE A 60 -10.88 9.84 10.70
C ILE A 60 -10.96 11.11 11.58
N LEU A 61 -10.16 11.18 12.65
CA LEU A 61 -10.15 12.34 13.55
C LEU A 61 -9.44 13.56 12.95
N THR A 62 -8.45 13.34 12.08
CA THR A 62 -7.60 14.37 11.47
C THR A 62 -7.55 14.20 9.95
N PRO A 63 -8.64 14.52 9.23
CA PRO A 63 -8.68 14.36 7.79
C PRO A 63 -7.65 15.27 7.13
N LYS A 64 -6.63 14.68 6.50
CA LYS A 64 -5.69 15.42 5.66
C LYS A 64 -6.43 15.86 4.40
N LYS A 65 -6.26 17.11 3.98
CA LYS A 65 -6.77 17.57 2.67
C LYS A 65 -6.03 16.82 1.58
N HIS A 66 -6.62 15.72 1.10
CA HIS A 66 -6.05 14.93 0.01
C HIS A 66 -6.09 15.77 -1.27
N THR A 67 -4.95 16.30 -1.69
CA THR A 67 -4.77 16.77 -3.07
C THR A 67 -4.61 15.54 -3.96
N VAL A 68 -5.71 14.83 -4.21
CA VAL A 68 -5.73 13.83 -5.28
C VAL A 68 -5.39 14.60 -6.55
N LYS A 69 -4.16 14.44 -7.06
CA LYS A 69 -3.84 14.91 -8.40
C LYS A 69 -4.74 14.11 -9.33
N LYS A 70 -5.86 14.71 -9.77
CA LYS A 70 -6.63 14.19 -10.90
C LYS A 70 -5.62 13.90 -12.00
N ARG A 71 -5.48 12.63 -12.39
CA ARG A 71 -4.80 12.31 -13.64
C ARG A 71 -5.62 13.00 -14.73
N ILE A 72 -5.13 14.13 -15.22
CA ILE A 72 -5.60 14.72 -16.47
C ILE A 72 -5.05 13.80 -17.56
N GLY A 73 -5.68 12.62 -17.68
CA GLY A 73 -5.53 11.78 -18.87
C GLY A 73 -6.27 12.48 -19.99
N SER A 74 -5.59 12.65 -21.12
CA SER A 74 -6.19 13.18 -22.35
C SER A 74 -7.51 12.46 -22.62
N ARG A 75 -8.58 13.24 -22.71
CA ARG A 75 -9.89 12.80 -23.19
C ARG A 75 -9.70 12.11 -24.56
N CYS A 76 -9.86 10.79 -24.63
CA CYS A 76 -10.43 10.19 -25.82
C CYS A 76 -11.95 10.23 -25.64
N ILE A 77 -12.57 11.25 -26.23
CA ILE A 77 -14.01 11.30 -26.49
C ILE A 77 -14.33 10.17 -27.50
N ASN A 78 -15.42 9.44 -27.24
CA ASN A 78 -16.01 8.34 -28.04
C ASN A 78 -15.39 6.94 -27.96
N CYS A 79 -15.79 6.13 -26.96
CA CYS A 79 -15.79 4.67 -27.13
C CYS A 79 -16.88 3.89 -26.34
N CYS A 80 -17.98 4.50 -25.88
CA CYS A 80 -19.07 3.70 -25.27
C CYS A 80 -20.46 4.35 -25.36
N LEU A 81 -20.86 4.78 -26.55
CA LEU A 81 -22.27 4.98 -26.90
C LEU A 81 -22.52 4.44 -28.31
N ILE A 82 -22.61 3.12 -28.41
CA ILE A 82 -23.61 2.38 -29.21
C ILE A 82 -24.09 1.24 -28.31
#